data_AF-A0A1V2PT52-F1
#
_entry.id   AF-A0A1V2PT52-F1
#
_cell.length_a   1.000
_cell.length_b   1.000
_cell.length_c   1.000
_cell.angle_alpha   90.00
_cell.angle_beta   90.00
_cell.angle_gamma   90.00
#
_symmetry.space_group_name_H-M   'P 1'
#
loop_
_entity.id
_entity.type
_entity.pdbx_description
1 polymer ?
#
loop_
_entity_poly.entity_id
_entity_poly.type
_entity_poly.pdbx_seq_one_letter_code
_entity_poly.pdbx_strand_id
1 'polypeptide(L)'
;MRLIRLGDETSTVGADVRAALASWGRGDGVVGGIALIGCRPPDCPEAVDAIVILPRGIMVVVGVDLPDPAMRLDAPVNGQWKVDGWPLVRADGAVNPAAEAVRSATAVVARLQVERVEPMPVGTIIAVGPYVARVSQPSNDLARGIRILHPEPTTLLTAARELAVYEHRCSPQRANAILAALVPNHPPFTPEDLATEGFTESAGAGLASASTLLIPRVTLGEHRPVMPARSAAKGLGWLPVTAVLLVGLLLVTGIIVAIAAASDQPTTAEGPKTSASVAHQATEVVDGVAYAPKGKVQDTDCHSRAFGDMQVWLQANPCTSLTRSRYESTAGNEPIAVLLADLTFQDAARAAAFLKVASAPGTGSVIDPSVHGTPWPDGRRPIFDSAAYQAKQTGAGVRIVQVIWLDKASTPDDPALVAAARRSLNLPA
;
A
#
# COMPACT_ATOMS: atom_id res chain seq x y z
N MET A 1 2.87 -15.01 7.89
CA MET A 1 2.81 -16.02 6.84
C MET A 1 3.62 -17.26 7.20
N ARG A 2 3.02 -18.44 7.05
CA ARG A 2 3.68 -19.74 7.18
C ARG A 2 4.13 -20.25 5.81
N LEU A 3 5.40 -20.64 5.68
CA LEU A 3 5.95 -21.19 4.44
C LEU A 3 6.04 -22.72 4.54
N ILE A 4 5.63 -23.41 3.48
CA ILE A 4 5.67 -24.87 3.33
C ILE A 4 6.43 -25.19 2.07
N ARG A 5 7.57 -25.86 2.20
CA ARG A 5 8.38 -26.29 1.05
C ARG A 5 7.94 -27.69 0.62
N LEU A 6 7.51 -27.83 -0.63
CA LEU A 6 6.95 -29.07 -1.17
C LEU A 6 7.79 -29.66 -2.31
N GLY A 7 8.65 -28.84 -2.91
CA GLY A 7 9.56 -29.27 -3.97
C GLY A 7 10.78 -28.38 -4.09
N ASP A 8 11.51 -28.58 -5.18
CA ASP A 8 12.65 -27.78 -5.58
C ASP A 8 12.21 -26.50 -6.31
N GLU A 9 13.16 -25.60 -6.53
CA GLU A 9 12.94 -24.37 -7.29
C GLU A 9 12.57 -24.71 -8.73
N THR A 10 11.46 -24.12 -9.21
CA THR A 10 10.95 -24.33 -10.58
C THR A 10 11.52 -23.34 -11.58
N SER A 11 12.05 -22.21 -11.08
CA SER A 11 12.74 -21.18 -11.85
C SER A 11 13.89 -20.60 -11.02
N THR A 12 14.84 -19.94 -11.67
CA THR A 12 15.94 -19.23 -11.01
C THR A 12 15.40 -18.09 -10.15
N VAL A 13 14.43 -17.33 -10.68
CA VAL A 13 13.72 -16.28 -9.94
C VAL A 13 12.86 -16.81 -8.77
N GLY A 14 12.58 -18.12 -8.74
CA GLY A 14 11.86 -18.78 -7.64
C GLY A 14 12.58 -18.66 -6.29
N ALA A 15 13.91 -18.56 -6.29
CA ALA A 15 14.69 -18.28 -5.09
C ALA A 15 14.33 -16.90 -4.49
N ASP A 16 14.17 -15.89 -5.34
CA ASP A 16 13.80 -14.53 -4.96
C ASP A 16 12.36 -14.45 -4.47
N VAL A 17 11.43 -15.15 -5.15
CA VAL A 17 10.03 -15.29 -4.68
C VAL A 17 9.99 -15.85 -3.27
N ARG A 18 10.74 -16.93 -3.01
CA ARG A 18 10.80 -17.53 -1.67
C ARG A 18 11.39 -16.57 -0.64
N ALA A 19 12.47 -15.86 -1.00
CA ALA A 19 13.11 -14.88 -0.12
C ALA A 19 12.15 -13.72 0.22
N ALA A 20 11.41 -13.21 -0.77
CA ALA A 20 10.38 -12.19 -0.59
C ALA A 20 9.27 -12.67 0.34
N LEU A 21 8.70 -13.87 0.12
CA LEU A 21 7.65 -14.43 0.99
C LEU A 21 8.14 -14.67 2.42
N ALA A 22 9.37 -15.13 2.60
CA ALA A 22 9.97 -15.35 3.93
C ALA A 22 10.12 -14.03 4.71
N SER A 23 10.40 -12.92 4.00
CA SER A 23 10.58 -11.59 4.60
C SER A 23 9.30 -11.02 5.21
N TRP A 24 8.12 -11.51 4.84
CA TRP A 24 6.84 -11.05 5.39
C TRP A 24 6.63 -11.51 6.85
N GLY A 25 7.49 -12.41 7.34
CA GLY A 25 7.43 -12.90 8.71
C GLY A 25 6.29 -13.87 8.96
N ARG A 26 6.21 -14.38 10.20
CA ARG A 26 5.16 -15.32 10.65
C ARG A 26 3.95 -14.59 11.20
N GLY A 27 2.79 -15.26 11.18
CA GLY A 27 1.53 -14.70 11.66
C GLY A 27 0.95 -13.62 10.74
N ASP A 28 0.06 -12.79 11.27
CA ASP A 28 -0.72 -11.81 10.50
C ASP A 28 -0.22 -10.35 10.59
N GLY A 29 0.96 -10.12 11.19
CA GLY A 29 1.50 -8.78 11.43
C GLY A 29 1.84 -7.95 10.18
N VAL A 30 2.23 -8.58 9.07
CA VAL A 30 2.44 -7.92 7.76
C VAL A 30 1.36 -8.36 6.78
N VAL A 31 1.34 -9.66 6.49
CA VAL A 31 0.32 -10.40 5.75
C VAL A 31 0.26 -11.82 6.31
N GLY A 32 -0.91 -12.18 6.83
CA GLY A 32 -1.23 -13.54 7.24
C GLY A 32 -1.41 -14.48 6.05
N GLY A 33 -1.29 -15.78 6.26
CA GLY A 33 -1.56 -16.79 5.23
C GLY A 33 -0.55 -17.92 5.22
N ILE A 34 -0.65 -18.75 4.18
CA ILE A 34 0.19 -19.92 3.95
C ILE A 34 0.76 -19.84 2.54
N ALA A 35 2.06 -20.02 2.39
CA ALA A 35 2.72 -20.10 1.10
C ALA A 35 3.25 -21.52 0.85
N LEU A 36 2.77 -22.15 -0.23
CA LEU A 36 3.20 -23.45 -0.73
C LEU A 36 4.30 -23.22 -1.77
N ILE A 37 5.55 -23.59 -1.50
CA ILE A 37 6.70 -23.30 -2.36
C ILE A 37 7.07 -24.54 -3.19
N GLY A 38 7.29 -24.33 -4.50
CA GLY A 38 7.70 -25.37 -5.44
C GLY A 38 6.67 -26.49 -5.55
N CYS A 39 5.39 -26.13 -5.55
CA CYS A 39 4.31 -27.11 -5.52
C CYS A 39 3.76 -27.39 -6.92
N ARG A 40 3.36 -28.65 -7.17
CA ARG A 40 2.61 -29.03 -8.36
C ARG A 40 1.24 -29.54 -7.92
N PRO A 41 0.21 -28.69 -7.95
CA PRO A 41 -1.14 -29.14 -7.67
C PRO A 41 -1.55 -30.27 -8.62
N PRO A 42 -2.48 -31.16 -8.22
CA PRO A 42 -3.07 -32.12 -9.14
C PRO A 42 -3.59 -31.43 -10.39
N ASP A 43 -3.38 -32.06 -11.55
CA ASP A 43 -3.80 -31.58 -12.87
C ASP A 43 -3.14 -30.28 -13.36
N CYS A 44 -2.22 -29.68 -12.60
CA CYS A 44 -1.38 -28.59 -13.10
C CYS A 44 -0.34 -29.12 -14.09
N PRO A 45 -0.19 -28.45 -15.26
CA PRO A 45 0.72 -28.90 -16.31
C PRO A 45 2.17 -28.91 -15.83
N GLU A 46 2.56 -27.89 -15.06
CA GLU A 46 3.90 -27.68 -14.53
C GLU A 46 3.83 -27.35 -13.03
N ALA A 47 4.96 -27.51 -12.34
CA ALA A 47 5.09 -27.03 -10.98
C ALA A 47 5.16 -25.49 -10.98
N VAL A 48 4.65 -24.87 -9.92
CA VAL A 48 4.67 -23.41 -9.76
C VAL A 48 5.59 -23.03 -8.61
N ASP A 49 6.21 -21.85 -8.71
CA ASP A 49 7.16 -21.35 -7.71
C ASP A 49 6.50 -21.16 -6.36
N ALA A 50 5.27 -20.62 -6.34
CA ALA A 50 4.47 -20.59 -5.12
C ALA A 50 2.95 -20.59 -5.37
N ILE A 51 2.20 -21.15 -4.42
CA ILE A 51 0.78 -20.82 -4.22
C ILE A 51 0.62 -20.18 -2.85
N VAL A 52 0.10 -18.95 -2.83
CA VAL A 52 -0.09 -18.18 -1.60
C VAL A 52 -1.58 -18.17 -1.27
N ILE A 53 -1.94 -18.81 -0.17
CA ILE A 53 -3.30 -18.86 0.38
C ILE A 53 -3.39 -17.78 1.45
N LEU A 54 -4.12 -16.71 1.14
CA LEU A 54 -4.34 -15.57 2.03
C LEU A 54 -5.73 -15.67 2.66
N PRO A 55 -5.97 -15.01 3.81
CA PRO A 55 -7.31 -14.93 4.38
C PRO A 55 -8.36 -14.31 3.46
N ARG A 56 -7.97 -13.61 2.38
CA ARG A 56 -8.88 -12.89 1.47
C ARG A 56 -8.66 -13.22 -0.02
N GLY A 57 -7.98 -14.31 -0.33
CA GLY A 57 -7.73 -14.69 -1.72
C GLY A 57 -6.66 -15.77 -1.86
N ILE A 58 -6.48 -16.26 -3.07
CA ILE A 58 -5.42 -17.20 -3.44
C ILE A 58 -4.59 -16.54 -4.53
N MET A 59 -3.28 -16.78 -4.53
CA MET A 59 -2.39 -16.30 -5.58
C MET A 59 -1.57 -17.46 -6.11
N VAL A 60 -1.48 -17.55 -7.42
CA VAL A 60 -0.56 -18.48 -8.10
C VAL A 60 0.62 -17.67 -8.62
N VAL A 61 1.81 -18.00 -8.15
CA VAL A 61 3.07 -17.32 -8.53
C VAL A 61 3.86 -18.25 -9.45
N VAL A 62 4.15 -17.77 -10.64
CA VAL A 62 4.99 -18.47 -11.63
C VAL A 62 6.15 -17.59 -12.00
N GLY A 63 7.35 -18.14 -11.89
CA GLY A 63 8.62 -17.51 -12.22
C GLY A 63 8.91 -17.61 -13.71
N VAL A 64 9.44 -16.53 -14.27
CA VAL A 64 9.91 -16.44 -15.65
C VAL A 64 11.32 -15.90 -15.62
N ASP A 65 12.25 -16.76 -16.05
CA ASP A 65 13.66 -16.42 -16.16
C ASP A 65 13.90 -15.70 -17.50
N LEU A 66 14.30 -14.44 -17.43
CA LEU A 66 14.82 -13.68 -18.56
C LEU A 66 16.29 -14.04 -18.78
N PRO A 67 16.78 -13.98 -20.03
CA PRO A 67 18.17 -14.31 -20.33
C PRO A 67 19.16 -13.35 -19.66
N ASP A 68 18.78 -12.07 -19.55
CA ASP A 68 19.60 -11.00 -18.99
C ASP A 68 18.72 -10.07 -18.13
N PRO A 69 19.32 -9.31 -17.18
CA PRO A 69 18.65 -8.21 -16.51
C PRO A 69 18.09 -7.19 -17.51
N ALA A 70 16.92 -6.62 -17.20
CA ALA A 70 16.23 -5.68 -18.09
C ALA A 70 15.98 -4.32 -17.41
N MET A 71 16.14 -3.22 -18.14
CA MET A 71 15.71 -1.91 -17.66
C MET A 71 14.21 -1.71 -17.85
N ARG A 72 13.65 -2.27 -18.92
CA ARG A 72 12.23 -2.21 -19.24
C ARG A 72 11.75 -3.55 -19.79
N LEU A 73 10.65 -4.03 -19.25
CA LEU A 73 9.92 -5.18 -19.76
C LEU A 73 8.51 -4.73 -20.18
N ASP A 74 8.20 -4.78 -21.47
CA ASP A 74 6.81 -4.68 -21.95
C ASP A 74 6.23 -6.10 -22.02
N ALA A 75 5.34 -6.42 -21.09
CA ALA A 75 4.86 -7.79 -20.86
C ALA A 75 3.32 -7.85 -20.88
N PRO A 76 2.70 -7.84 -22.07
CA PRO A 76 1.28 -8.12 -22.19
C PRO A 76 1.00 -9.61 -21.94
N VAL A 77 -0.12 -9.94 -21.31
CA VAL A 77 -0.54 -11.34 -21.13
C VAL A 77 -0.85 -12.00 -22.48
N ASN A 78 -1.26 -11.20 -23.47
CA ASN A 78 -1.48 -11.64 -24.84
C ASN A 78 -0.54 -10.90 -25.79
N GLY A 79 0.21 -11.64 -26.59
CA GLY A 79 1.16 -11.07 -27.57
C GLY A 79 2.62 -11.29 -27.18
N GLN A 80 3.53 -10.62 -27.90
CA GLN A 80 4.97 -10.80 -27.74
C GLN A 80 5.52 -9.90 -26.63
N TRP A 81 6.23 -10.49 -25.66
CA TRP A 81 6.98 -9.71 -24.67
C TRP A 81 8.17 -9.03 -25.31
N LYS A 82 8.55 -7.86 -24.80
CA LYS A 82 9.75 -7.14 -25.21
C LYS A 82 10.62 -6.76 -24.01
N VAL A 83 11.90 -7.05 -24.12
CA VAL A 83 12.94 -6.65 -23.17
C VAL A 83 13.74 -5.53 -23.81
N ASP A 84 13.77 -4.36 -23.17
CA ASP A 84 14.46 -3.17 -23.64
C ASP A 84 14.14 -2.80 -25.11
N GLY A 85 12.88 -3.02 -25.49
CA GLY A 85 12.36 -2.77 -26.85
C GLY A 85 12.50 -3.93 -27.84
N TRP A 86 13.27 -4.97 -27.49
CA TRP A 86 13.50 -6.13 -28.35
C TRP A 86 12.56 -7.30 -28.01
N PRO A 87 11.98 -8.00 -29.00
CA PRO A 87 11.17 -9.18 -28.75
C PRO A 87 11.92 -10.22 -27.91
N LEU A 88 11.31 -10.67 -26.82
CA LEU A 88 11.82 -11.78 -26.02
C LEU A 88 11.66 -13.08 -26.81
N VAL A 89 12.77 -13.67 -27.24
CA VAL A 89 12.77 -14.96 -27.94
C VAL A 89 13.23 -16.03 -26.96
N ARG A 90 12.37 -17.02 -26.68
CA ARG A 90 12.75 -18.20 -25.90
C ARG A 90 13.32 -19.27 -26.83
N ALA A 91 14.29 -20.03 -26.32
CA ALA A 91 14.91 -21.14 -27.04
C ALA A 91 13.93 -22.29 -27.34
N ASP A 92 12.86 -22.42 -26.54
CA ASP A 92 11.81 -23.43 -26.68
C ASP A 92 10.70 -23.05 -27.67
N GLY A 93 10.75 -21.85 -28.25
CA GLY A 93 9.74 -21.36 -29.21
C GLY A 93 8.40 -20.95 -28.59
N ALA A 94 8.27 -20.90 -27.26
CA ALA A 94 7.05 -20.43 -26.60
C ALA A 94 6.83 -18.93 -26.88
N VAL A 95 5.63 -18.59 -27.37
CA VAL A 95 5.31 -17.24 -27.87
C VAL A 95 5.13 -16.22 -26.74
N ASN A 96 4.67 -16.66 -25.56
CA ASN A 96 4.45 -15.77 -24.40
C ASN A 96 4.54 -16.53 -23.06
N PRO A 97 5.49 -16.17 -22.17
CA PRO A 97 5.63 -16.78 -20.83
C PRO A 97 4.37 -16.67 -19.95
N ALA A 98 3.56 -15.62 -20.11
CA ALA A 98 2.34 -15.42 -19.33
C ALA A 98 1.29 -16.53 -19.57
N ALA A 99 1.32 -17.19 -20.73
CA ALA A 99 0.37 -18.26 -21.03
C ALA A 99 0.53 -19.45 -20.07
N GLU A 100 1.76 -19.79 -19.67
CA GLU A 100 2.06 -20.86 -18.71
C GLU A 100 1.48 -20.53 -17.33
N ALA A 101 1.68 -19.30 -16.87
CA ALA A 101 1.15 -18.81 -15.60
C ALA A 101 -0.39 -18.82 -15.56
N VAL A 102 -1.03 -18.31 -16.63
CA VAL A 102 -2.50 -18.28 -16.73
C VAL A 102 -3.08 -19.69 -16.79
N ARG A 103 -2.44 -20.63 -17.50
CA ARG A 103 -2.86 -22.05 -17.51
C ARG A 103 -2.75 -22.67 -16.12
N SER A 104 -1.66 -22.41 -15.40
CA SER A 104 -1.46 -22.92 -14.04
C SER A 104 -2.51 -22.38 -13.06
N ALA A 105 -2.80 -21.07 -13.12
CA ALA A 105 -3.86 -20.47 -12.33
C ALA A 105 -5.25 -21.04 -12.67
N THR A 106 -5.53 -21.27 -13.96
CA THR A 106 -6.78 -21.88 -14.41
C THR A 106 -6.93 -23.32 -13.89
N ALA A 107 -5.85 -24.10 -13.89
CA ALA A 107 -5.83 -25.46 -13.35
C ALA A 107 -6.08 -25.47 -11.83
N VAL A 108 -5.50 -24.52 -11.09
CA VAL A 108 -5.77 -24.33 -9.65
C VAL A 108 -7.25 -24.02 -9.40
N VAL A 109 -7.84 -23.09 -10.17
CA VAL A 109 -9.28 -22.78 -10.07
C VAL A 109 -10.13 -24.01 -10.36
N ALA A 110 -9.85 -24.73 -11.44
CA ALA A 110 -10.57 -25.94 -11.81
C ALA A 110 -10.47 -27.02 -10.73
N ARG A 111 -9.29 -27.21 -10.13
CA ARG A 111 -9.05 -28.16 -9.04
C ARG A 111 -9.90 -27.83 -7.81
N LEU A 112 -9.91 -26.56 -7.39
CA LEU A 112 -10.73 -26.11 -6.26
C LEU A 112 -12.23 -26.31 -6.52
N GLN A 113 -12.68 -26.12 -7.76
CA GLN A 113 -14.06 -26.36 -8.17
C GLN A 113 -14.42 -27.86 -8.14
N VAL A 114 -13.54 -28.73 -8.65
CA VAL A 114 -13.74 -30.19 -8.63
C VAL A 114 -13.87 -30.71 -7.19
N GLU A 115 -13.03 -30.19 -6.29
CA GLU A 115 -13.06 -30.53 -4.86
C GLU A 115 -14.15 -29.76 -4.08
N ARG A 116 -15.02 -29.01 -4.77
CA ARG A 116 -16.15 -28.26 -4.22
C ARG A 116 -15.76 -27.31 -3.08
N VAL A 117 -14.55 -26.77 -3.16
CA VAL A 117 -14.11 -25.71 -2.26
C VAL A 117 -14.89 -24.44 -2.59
N GLU A 118 -15.38 -23.75 -1.57
CA GLU A 118 -16.14 -22.52 -1.75
C GLU A 118 -15.31 -21.49 -2.56
N PRO A 119 -15.87 -20.83 -3.59
CA PRO A 119 -15.11 -19.98 -4.51
C PRO A 119 -14.41 -18.79 -3.81
N MET A 120 -13.10 -18.66 -4.01
CA MET A 120 -12.32 -17.47 -3.63
C MET A 120 -11.68 -16.86 -4.88
N PRO A 121 -11.42 -15.54 -4.89
CA PRO A 121 -10.66 -14.92 -5.97
C PRO A 121 -9.25 -15.53 -6.03
N VAL A 122 -8.86 -15.95 -7.23
CA VAL A 122 -7.54 -16.46 -7.55
C VAL A 122 -6.84 -15.44 -8.44
N GLY A 123 -5.80 -14.81 -7.92
CA GLY A 123 -4.92 -13.90 -8.67
C GLY A 123 -3.73 -14.65 -9.26
N THR A 124 -3.14 -14.09 -10.31
CA THR A 124 -1.92 -14.63 -10.93
C THR A 124 -0.79 -13.62 -10.79
N ILE A 125 0.35 -14.05 -10.27
CA ILE A 125 1.59 -13.27 -10.26
C ILE A 125 2.59 -13.98 -11.17
N ILE A 126 3.19 -13.20 -12.06
CA ILE A 126 4.30 -13.64 -12.91
C ILE A 126 5.54 -12.92 -12.40
N ALA A 127 6.38 -13.66 -11.69
CA ALA A 127 7.62 -13.16 -11.13
C ALA A 127 8.72 -13.22 -12.20
N VAL A 128 9.33 -12.09 -12.54
CA VAL A 128 10.36 -12.00 -13.59
C VAL A 128 11.73 -11.72 -13.00
N GLY A 129 12.75 -12.45 -13.44
CA GLY A 129 14.15 -12.30 -13.00
C GLY A 129 15.11 -12.43 -14.18
N PRO A 130 16.41 -12.19 -14.01
CA PRO A 130 17.11 -11.97 -12.74
C PRO A 130 16.91 -10.58 -12.13
N TYR A 131 16.64 -9.54 -12.93
CA TYR A 131 16.25 -8.21 -12.44
C TYR A 131 15.48 -7.47 -13.53
N VAL A 132 14.43 -6.75 -13.14
CA VAL A 132 13.67 -5.88 -14.05
C VAL A 132 13.35 -4.57 -13.37
N ALA A 133 13.93 -3.46 -13.84
CA ALA A 133 13.72 -2.14 -13.22
C ALA A 133 12.30 -1.60 -13.43
N ARG A 134 11.68 -1.88 -14.58
CA ARG A 134 10.31 -1.44 -14.88
C ARG A 134 9.54 -2.47 -15.69
N VAL A 135 8.35 -2.80 -15.22
CA VAL A 135 7.38 -3.59 -15.98
C VAL A 135 6.28 -2.68 -16.51
N SER A 136 6.00 -2.80 -17.79
CA SER A 136 4.91 -2.15 -18.51
C SER A 136 3.89 -3.24 -18.87
N GLN A 137 2.72 -3.17 -18.24
CA GLN A 137 1.64 -4.14 -18.40
C GLN A 137 0.37 -3.40 -18.82
N PRO A 138 -0.39 -3.91 -19.81
CA PRO A 138 -1.68 -3.36 -20.18
C PRO A 138 -2.70 -3.36 -19.02
N SER A 139 -3.50 -2.29 -18.90
CA SER A 139 -4.48 -2.13 -17.82
C SER A 139 -5.58 -3.21 -17.82
N ASN A 140 -5.92 -3.78 -18.99
CA ASN A 140 -6.88 -4.87 -19.10
C ASN A 140 -6.36 -6.16 -18.42
N ASP A 141 -5.05 -6.40 -18.43
CA ASP A 141 -4.44 -7.54 -17.75
C ASP A 141 -4.43 -7.31 -16.23
N LEU A 142 -4.18 -6.07 -15.79
CA LEU A 142 -4.29 -5.69 -14.38
C LEU A 142 -5.71 -5.90 -13.84
N ALA A 143 -6.72 -5.50 -14.62
CA ALA A 143 -8.14 -5.68 -14.27
C ALA A 143 -8.57 -7.16 -14.19
N ARG A 144 -7.85 -8.07 -14.87
CA ARG A 144 -8.05 -9.52 -14.80
C ARG A 144 -7.40 -10.17 -13.57
N GLY A 145 -6.78 -9.38 -12.70
CA GLY A 145 -6.10 -9.89 -11.51
C GLY A 145 -4.76 -10.55 -11.81
N ILE A 146 -4.10 -10.14 -12.90
CA ILE A 146 -2.75 -10.61 -13.28
C ILE A 146 -1.75 -9.50 -12.96
N ARG A 147 -0.63 -9.85 -12.33
CA ARG A 147 0.47 -8.94 -12.02
C ARG A 147 1.78 -9.51 -12.54
N ILE A 148 2.53 -8.72 -13.31
CA ILE A 148 3.87 -9.07 -13.76
C ILE A 148 4.85 -8.13 -13.06
N LEU A 149 5.82 -8.69 -12.33
CA LEU A 149 6.73 -7.91 -11.48
C LEU A 149 8.04 -8.65 -11.21
N HIS A 150 9.10 -7.91 -10.88
CA HIS A 150 10.28 -8.48 -10.25
C HIS A 150 9.98 -8.73 -8.76
N PRO A 151 10.22 -9.92 -8.19
CA PRO A 151 9.69 -10.32 -6.88
C PRO A 151 10.54 -9.80 -5.71
N GLU A 152 10.60 -8.49 -5.54
CA GLU A 152 11.08 -7.88 -4.30
C GLU A 152 10.03 -8.03 -3.17
N PRO A 153 10.46 -8.05 -1.89
CA PRO A 153 9.56 -8.11 -0.75
C PRO A 153 8.34 -7.18 -0.83
N THR A 154 8.56 -5.94 -1.24
CA THR A 154 7.57 -4.86 -1.28
C THR A 154 6.67 -4.94 -2.51
N THR A 155 7.21 -5.29 -3.67
CA THR A 155 6.44 -5.43 -4.93
C THR A 155 5.49 -6.61 -4.84
N LEU A 156 5.99 -7.76 -4.36
CA LEU A 156 5.18 -8.96 -4.17
C LEU A 156 4.10 -8.72 -3.10
N LEU A 157 4.42 -8.01 -2.02
CA LEU A 157 3.48 -7.67 -0.95
C LEU A 157 2.35 -6.75 -1.44
N THR A 158 2.71 -5.75 -2.26
CA THR A 158 1.75 -4.84 -2.88
C THR A 158 0.79 -5.62 -3.78
N ALA A 159 1.32 -6.47 -4.66
CA ALA A 159 0.50 -7.36 -5.50
C ALA A 159 -0.39 -8.29 -4.68
N ALA A 160 0.11 -8.82 -3.56
CA ALA A 160 -0.67 -9.63 -2.62
C ALA A 160 -1.89 -8.89 -2.06
N ARG A 161 -1.69 -7.65 -1.61
CA ARG A 161 -2.77 -6.82 -1.07
C ARG A 161 -3.78 -6.40 -2.14
N GLU A 162 -3.32 -6.12 -3.35
CA GLU A 162 -4.19 -5.72 -4.46
C GLU A 162 -5.08 -6.84 -5.00
N LEU A 163 -4.61 -8.09 -4.98
CA LEU A 163 -5.36 -9.22 -5.52
C LEU A 163 -6.20 -9.93 -4.44
N ALA A 164 -5.83 -9.83 -3.16
CA ALA A 164 -6.57 -10.40 -2.03
C ALA A 164 -7.75 -9.52 -1.58
N VAL A 165 -8.67 -9.26 -2.51
CA VAL A 165 -9.79 -8.31 -2.33
C VAL A 165 -11.07 -8.94 -1.81
N TYR A 166 -11.11 -10.24 -1.53
CA TYR A 166 -12.35 -10.91 -1.11
C TYR A 166 -12.94 -10.26 0.15
N GLU A 167 -14.24 -9.98 0.15
CA GLU A 167 -14.89 -9.26 1.26
C GLU A 167 -14.96 -10.10 2.54
N HIS A 168 -15.07 -11.42 2.38
CA HIS A 168 -15.14 -12.35 3.50
C HIS A 168 -13.76 -12.90 3.84
N ARG A 169 -13.47 -13.05 5.13
CA ARG A 169 -12.27 -13.75 5.56
C ARG A 169 -12.48 -15.26 5.48
N CYS A 170 -11.47 -15.96 4.97
CA CYS A 170 -11.42 -17.41 4.90
C CYS A 170 -11.30 -17.99 6.31
N SER A 171 -12.17 -18.96 6.62
CA SER A 171 -12.12 -19.68 7.91
C SER A 171 -11.00 -20.72 7.94
N PRO A 172 -10.56 -21.16 9.12
CA PRO A 172 -9.58 -22.24 9.24
C PRO A 172 -9.99 -23.54 8.51
N GLN A 173 -11.27 -23.93 8.57
CA GLN A 173 -11.76 -25.14 7.89
C GLN A 173 -11.68 -24.99 6.38
N ARG A 174 -12.03 -23.81 5.85
CA ARG A 174 -11.92 -23.51 4.42
C ARG A 174 -10.47 -23.48 3.96
N ALA A 175 -9.56 -22.91 4.74
CA ALA A 175 -8.13 -22.94 4.44
C ALA A 175 -7.59 -24.37 4.38
N ASN A 176 -7.98 -25.25 5.30
CA ASN A 176 -7.64 -26.68 5.25
C ASN A 176 -8.26 -27.40 4.03
N ALA A 177 -9.48 -27.05 3.62
CA ALA A 177 -10.10 -27.61 2.41
C ALA A 177 -9.33 -27.18 1.14
N ILE A 178 -8.90 -25.91 1.07
CA ILE A 178 -8.02 -25.43 -0.01
C ILE A 178 -6.71 -26.21 -0.02
N LEU A 179 -6.06 -26.37 1.15
CA LEU A 179 -4.81 -27.12 1.27
C LEU A 179 -4.99 -28.57 0.82
N ALA A 180 -6.03 -29.27 1.28
CA ALA A 180 -6.29 -30.66 0.89
C ALA A 180 -6.53 -30.79 -0.63
N ALA A 181 -7.19 -29.81 -1.25
CA ALA A 181 -7.41 -29.81 -2.69
C ALA A 181 -6.11 -29.63 -3.48
N LEU A 182 -5.21 -28.74 -3.03
CA LEU A 182 -3.98 -28.40 -3.74
C LEU A 182 -2.83 -29.37 -3.45
N VAL A 183 -2.74 -29.87 -2.22
CA VAL A 183 -1.63 -30.68 -1.71
C VAL A 183 -2.16 -31.83 -0.84
N PRO A 184 -2.81 -32.84 -1.45
CA PRO A 184 -3.58 -33.86 -0.73
C PRO A 184 -2.76 -34.70 0.26
N ASN A 185 -1.44 -34.78 0.07
CA ASN A 185 -0.54 -35.52 0.95
C ASN A 185 -0.05 -34.70 2.16
N HIS A 186 -0.37 -33.41 2.24
CA HIS A 186 0.02 -32.57 3.37
C HIS A 186 -0.99 -32.72 4.52
N PRO A 187 -0.55 -32.95 5.77
CA PRO A 187 -1.46 -33.04 6.91
C PRO A 187 -2.20 -31.70 7.14
N PRO A 188 -3.46 -31.71 7.60
CA PRO A 188 -4.18 -30.48 7.89
C PRO A 188 -3.52 -29.73 9.07
N PHE A 189 -3.63 -28.40 9.06
CA PHE A 189 -3.22 -27.59 10.21
C PHE A 189 -4.31 -27.58 11.28
N THR A 190 -3.89 -27.36 12.53
CA THR A 190 -4.85 -27.11 13.60
C THR A 190 -5.57 -25.77 13.36
N PRO A 191 -6.82 -25.59 13.83
CA PRO A 191 -7.50 -24.31 13.73
C PRO A 191 -6.73 -23.16 14.41
N GLU A 192 -6.00 -23.45 15.49
CA GLU A 192 -5.17 -22.47 16.22
C GLU A 192 -3.96 -22.01 15.40
N ASP A 193 -3.29 -22.92 14.70
CA ASP A 193 -2.20 -22.60 13.78
C ASP A 193 -2.68 -21.65 12.67
N LEU A 194 -3.86 -21.93 12.12
CA LEU A 194 -4.45 -21.13 11.05
C LEU A 194 -4.96 -19.78 11.57
N ALA A 195 -5.53 -19.74 12.78
CA ALA A 195 -5.93 -18.48 13.42
C ALA A 195 -4.73 -17.53 13.62
N THR A 196 -3.57 -18.08 13.99
CA THR A 196 -2.33 -17.31 14.12
C THR A 196 -1.87 -16.70 12.78
N GLU A 197 -2.19 -17.35 11.66
CA GLU A 197 -1.92 -16.85 10.31
C GLU A 197 -3.06 -15.97 9.75
N GLY A 198 -4.00 -15.53 10.60
CA GLY A 198 -5.04 -14.56 10.25
C GLY A 198 -6.29 -15.15 9.59
N PHE A 199 -6.44 -16.48 9.57
CA PHE A 199 -7.68 -17.15 9.17
C PHE A 199 -8.68 -17.14 10.32
N THR A 200 -9.84 -16.54 10.10
CA THR A 200 -10.85 -16.34 11.16
C THR A 200 -12.20 -16.83 10.68
N GLU A 201 -13.02 -17.37 11.59
CA GLU A 201 -14.42 -17.66 11.29
C GLU A 201 -15.10 -16.41 10.72
N SER A 202 -15.62 -16.51 9.50
CA SER A 202 -16.40 -15.44 8.91
C SER A 202 -17.72 -15.34 9.67
N ALA A 203 -18.07 -14.17 10.20
CA ALA A 203 -19.36 -13.91 10.85
C ALA A 203 -20.55 -13.88 9.84
N GLY A 204 -20.49 -14.70 8.79
CA GLY A 204 -21.41 -14.74 7.66
C GLY A 204 -22.76 -15.42 7.94
N ALA A 205 -22.99 -15.95 9.15
CA ALA A 205 -24.28 -16.55 9.53
C ALA A 205 -25.13 -15.65 10.45
N GLY A 206 -24.57 -14.56 11.00
CA GLY A 206 -25.24 -13.75 12.03
C GLY A 206 -26.12 -12.60 11.51
N LEU A 207 -26.00 -12.22 10.24
CA LEU A 207 -26.76 -11.12 9.64
C LEU A 207 -28.03 -11.58 8.89
N ALA A 208 -28.29 -12.89 8.84
CA ALA A 208 -29.57 -13.46 8.42
C ALA A 208 -30.68 -13.33 9.49
N SER A 209 -30.41 -12.65 10.61
CA SER A 209 -31.42 -12.23 11.60
C SER A 209 -31.86 -10.77 11.45
N ALA A 210 -31.57 -10.13 10.30
CA ALA A 210 -32.28 -8.92 9.90
C ALA A 210 -33.76 -9.28 9.62
N SER A 211 -34.54 -9.19 10.68
CA SER A 211 -35.95 -9.49 10.81
C SER A 211 -36.79 -8.83 9.71
N THR A 212 -37.10 -9.57 8.65
CA THR A 212 -38.18 -9.25 7.71
C THR A 212 -39.44 -9.99 8.11
N LEU A 213 -40.09 -9.59 9.21
CA LEU A 213 -41.52 -9.81 9.40
C LEU A 213 -42.12 -8.63 10.19
N LEU A 214 -42.70 -7.69 9.44
CA LEU A 214 -43.88 -6.95 9.86
C LEU A 214 -44.95 -7.97 10.28
N ILE A 215 -45.36 -7.94 11.56
CA ILE A 215 -46.70 -8.13 12.14
C ILE A 215 -46.52 -8.30 13.67
N PRO A 216 -46.99 -7.39 14.53
CA PRO A 216 -47.03 -7.59 15.97
C PRO A 216 -48.30 -8.34 16.37
N ARG A 217 -48.13 -9.51 16.98
CA ARG A 217 -49.18 -10.33 17.63
C ARG A 217 -48.40 -11.33 18.52
N VAL A 218 -48.59 -11.52 19.83
CA VAL A 218 -49.76 -11.48 20.73
C VAL A 218 -49.24 -11.47 22.21
N THR A 219 -50.17 -11.21 23.14
CA THR A 219 -50.30 -11.70 24.54
C THR A 219 -49.57 -11.01 25.70
N LEU A 220 -50.40 -10.44 26.58
CA LEU A 220 -50.19 -10.32 28.02
C LEU A 220 -49.62 -11.63 28.61
N GLY A 221 -48.52 -11.49 29.35
CA GLY A 221 -47.96 -12.52 30.22
C GLY A 221 -47.33 -11.82 31.43
N GLU A 222 -47.60 -12.37 32.61
CA GLU A 222 -47.53 -11.71 33.92
C GLU A 222 -46.14 -11.23 34.36
N HIS A 223 -46.15 -10.12 35.10
CA HIS A 223 -45.01 -9.59 35.84
C HIS A 223 -44.61 -10.53 36.97
N ARG A 224 -43.36 -10.98 36.97
CA ARG A 224 -42.70 -11.54 38.16
C ARG A 224 -41.39 -10.77 38.41
N PRO A 225 -41.16 -10.19 39.60
CA PRO A 225 -39.97 -9.40 39.86
C PRO A 225 -38.79 -10.33 40.17
N VAL A 226 -37.64 -10.10 39.53
CA VAL A 226 -36.37 -10.74 39.90
C VAL A 226 -35.53 -9.72 40.67
N MET A 227 -35.22 -10.06 41.91
CA MET A 227 -34.33 -9.33 42.80
C MET A 227 -32.90 -9.23 42.22
N PRO A 228 -32.14 -8.16 42.53
CA PRO A 228 -30.73 -8.07 42.17
C PRO A 228 -29.87 -8.93 43.10
N ALA A 229 -29.06 -9.81 42.51
CA ALA A 229 -28.03 -10.54 43.23
C ALA A 229 -26.85 -9.62 43.57
N ARG A 230 -26.59 -9.47 44.88
CA ARG A 230 -25.33 -8.96 45.43
C ARG A 230 -24.18 -9.88 45.01
N SER A 231 -23.09 -9.31 44.52
CA SER A 231 -21.77 -9.96 44.58
C SER A 231 -20.75 -9.00 45.20
N ALA A 232 -19.85 -9.61 45.96
CA ALA A 232 -19.12 -9.04 47.08
C ALA A 232 -17.97 -8.11 46.68
N ALA A 233 -17.83 -7.04 47.46
CA ALA A 233 -16.62 -6.24 47.55
C ALA A 233 -15.49 -7.07 48.19
N LYS A 234 -14.29 -7.04 47.57
CA LYS A 234 -13.03 -7.28 48.26
C LYS A 234 -12.20 -6.01 48.13
N GLY A 235 -11.92 -5.40 49.28
CA GLY A 235 -11.08 -4.24 49.42
C GLY A 235 -9.63 -4.58 49.70
N LEU A 236 -8.81 -3.62 49.30
CA LEU A 236 -7.56 -3.15 49.91
C LEU A 236 -6.21 -3.80 49.54
N GLY A 237 -5.36 -2.92 49.01
CA GLY A 237 -3.92 -3.09 48.82
C GLY A 237 -3.33 -1.81 48.22
N TRP A 238 -3.52 -0.69 48.90
CA TRP A 238 -3.03 0.65 48.52
C TRP A 238 -1.52 0.78 48.83
N LEU A 239 -0.81 1.56 48.01
CA LEU A 239 0.64 1.90 47.97
C LEU A 239 1.50 0.93 47.15
N PRO A 240 2.02 1.38 45.98
CA PRO A 240 2.88 2.57 45.87
C PRO A 240 2.54 3.45 44.65
N VAL A 241 1.67 4.45 44.83
CA VAL A 241 1.40 5.47 43.79
C VAL A 241 1.87 6.87 44.21
N THR A 242 2.07 7.08 45.52
CA THR A 242 2.49 8.38 46.06
C THR A 242 3.96 8.71 45.80
N ALA A 243 4.84 7.71 45.70
CA ALA A 243 6.26 7.93 45.43
C ALA A 243 6.55 8.35 43.97
N VAL A 244 5.82 7.78 43.00
CA VAL A 244 6.01 8.09 41.57
C VAL A 244 5.47 9.48 41.23
N LEU A 245 4.36 9.88 41.85
CA LEU A 245 3.76 11.20 41.65
C LEU A 245 4.65 12.33 42.20
N LEU A 246 5.35 12.09 43.31
CA LEU A 246 6.19 13.10 43.95
C LEU A 246 7.51 13.31 43.19
N VAL A 247 8.09 12.23 42.62
CA VAL A 247 9.27 12.31 41.74
C VAL A 247 8.92 12.97 40.41
N GLY A 248 7.75 12.66 39.83
CA GLY A 248 7.26 13.33 38.63
C GLY A 248 7.02 14.82 38.85
N LEU A 249 6.45 15.19 39.99
CA LEU A 249 6.19 16.60 40.31
C LEU A 249 7.48 17.40 40.53
N LEU A 250 8.50 16.81 41.15
CA LEU A 250 9.82 17.44 41.36
C LEU A 250 10.61 17.61 40.06
N LEU A 251 10.52 16.65 39.13
CA LEU A 251 11.13 16.75 37.81
C LEU A 251 10.47 17.85 36.96
N VAL A 252 9.14 17.95 37.01
CA VAL A 252 8.42 19.01 36.29
C VAL A 252 8.71 20.39 36.89
N THR A 253 8.80 20.53 38.21
CA THR A 253 9.15 21.81 38.84
C THR A 253 10.60 22.22 38.58
N GLY A 254 11.55 21.27 38.53
CA GLY A 254 12.94 21.56 38.17
C GLY A 254 13.10 22.08 36.73
N ILE A 255 12.34 21.52 35.78
CA ILE A 255 12.35 21.95 34.37
C ILE A 255 11.71 23.34 34.23
N ILE A 256 10.64 23.63 34.97
CA ILE A 256 9.98 24.95 34.91
C ILE A 256 10.88 26.06 35.48
N VAL A 257 11.63 25.80 36.56
CA VAL A 257 12.54 26.81 37.15
C VAL A 257 13.77 27.06 36.28
N ALA A 258 14.26 26.04 35.56
CA ALA A 258 15.40 26.19 34.64
C ALA A 258 15.04 27.01 33.38
N ILE A 259 13.78 26.99 32.93
CA ILE A 259 13.32 27.76 31.77
C ILE A 259 12.91 29.19 32.18
N ALA A 260 12.44 29.38 33.41
CA ALA A 260 12.03 30.69 33.94
C ALA A 260 13.21 31.62 34.32
N ALA A 261 14.42 31.10 34.51
CA ALA A 261 15.62 31.91 34.78
C ALA A 261 16.26 32.51 33.51
N ALA A 262 15.77 32.15 32.33
CA ALA A 262 16.32 32.57 31.04
C ALA A 262 15.21 33.15 30.15
N SER A 263 14.57 34.24 30.58
CA SER A 263 13.95 35.27 29.73
C SER A 263 13.18 36.26 30.60
N ASP A 264 13.83 37.36 30.97
CA ASP A 264 13.13 38.54 31.46
C ASP A 264 12.47 39.29 30.28
N GLN A 265 11.24 39.71 30.54
CA GLN A 265 10.44 40.76 29.87
C GLN A 265 9.30 40.34 28.90
N PRO A 266 8.10 40.96 29.02
CA PRO A 266 6.82 40.30 28.77
C PRO A 266 6.05 40.83 27.56
N THR A 267 5.20 40.01 26.95
CA THR A 267 3.89 40.47 26.44
C THR A 267 2.92 39.31 26.15
N THR A 268 1.79 39.34 26.86
CA THR A 268 0.41 38.92 26.52
C THR A 268 0.09 37.52 25.95
N ALA A 269 -0.84 36.89 26.65
CA ALA A 269 -1.48 35.58 26.45
C ALA A 269 -2.10 35.29 25.06
N GLU A 270 -1.99 34.03 24.63
CA GLU A 270 -3.14 33.20 24.19
C GLU A 270 -2.74 31.70 24.10
N GLY A 271 -3.64 30.80 24.52
CA GLY A 271 -3.41 29.35 24.53
C GLY A 271 -3.32 28.70 23.12
N PRO A 272 -2.95 27.41 23.03
CA PRO A 272 -2.73 26.75 21.75
C PRO A 272 -4.06 26.57 21.02
N LYS A 273 -4.32 27.45 20.05
CA LYS A 273 -5.34 27.25 19.02
C LYS A 273 -4.73 26.40 17.91
N THR A 274 -5.14 25.14 17.83
CA THR A 274 -5.08 24.37 16.58
C THR A 274 -6.12 24.98 15.63
N SER A 275 -5.76 26.10 15.01
CA SER A 275 -6.57 26.72 13.96
C SER A 275 -6.26 26.03 12.65
N ALA A 276 -7.08 25.07 12.25
CA ALA A 276 -7.26 24.78 10.83
C ALA A 276 -7.92 26.01 10.20
N SER A 277 -7.09 26.98 9.80
CA SER A 277 -7.56 28.13 9.04
C SER A 277 -7.89 27.65 7.63
N VAL A 278 -9.18 27.46 7.35
CA VAL A 278 -9.70 27.52 5.97
C VAL A 278 -9.69 29.00 5.58
N ALA A 279 -8.50 29.58 5.42
CA ALA A 279 -8.36 30.87 4.78
C ALA A 279 -8.79 30.68 3.32
N HIS A 280 -9.69 31.54 2.85
CA HIS A 280 -9.98 31.71 1.43
C HIS A 280 -8.67 32.17 0.76
N GLN A 281 -7.85 31.22 0.31
CA GLN A 281 -6.58 31.53 -0.33
C GLN A 281 -6.90 32.08 -1.73
N ALA A 282 -6.40 33.28 -2.01
CA ALA A 282 -6.60 33.94 -3.29
C ALA A 282 -6.03 33.07 -4.42
N THR A 283 -6.75 33.01 -5.54
CA THR A 283 -6.29 32.35 -6.76
C THR A 283 -4.95 32.92 -7.20
N GLU A 284 -3.95 32.06 -7.38
CA GLU A 284 -2.63 32.45 -7.86
C GLU A 284 -2.60 32.43 -9.39
N VAL A 285 -1.92 33.38 -10.03
CA VAL A 285 -1.81 33.44 -11.49
C VAL A 285 -0.35 33.33 -11.90
N VAL A 286 -0.03 32.31 -12.70
CA VAL A 286 1.30 32.08 -13.27
C VAL A 286 1.17 31.96 -14.78
N ASP A 287 1.93 32.76 -15.53
CA ASP A 287 1.90 32.83 -16.99
C ASP A 287 0.47 32.93 -17.57
N GLY A 288 -0.39 33.71 -16.91
CA GLY A 288 -1.78 33.94 -17.33
C GLY A 288 -2.75 32.80 -16.99
N VAL A 289 -2.32 31.77 -16.26
CA VAL A 289 -3.18 30.66 -15.83
C VAL A 289 -3.43 30.71 -14.33
N ALA A 290 -4.70 30.56 -13.96
CA ALA A 290 -5.20 30.58 -12.61
C ALA A 290 -5.02 29.23 -11.90
N TYR A 291 -4.54 29.26 -10.68
CA TYR A 291 -4.36 28.14 -9.77
C TYR A 291 -5.17 28.40 -8.51
N ALA A 292 -6.22 27.62 -8.32
CA ALA A 292 -7.07 27.66 -7.14
C ALA A 292 -6.43 26.79 -6.04
N PRO A 293 -6.05 27.35 -4.88
CA PRO A 293 -5.43 26.57 -3.81
C PRO A 293 -6.41 25.55 -3.20
N LYS A 294 -5.92 24.36 -2.89
CA LYS A 294 -6.69 23.21 -2.36
C LYS A 294 -6.08 22.67 -1.05
N GLY A 295 -5.30 23.51 -0.38
CA GLY A 295 -4.72 23.25 0.93
C GLY A 295 -3.20 23.08 0.89
N LYS A 296 -2.60 23.32 2.05
CA LYS A 296 -1.15 23.29 2.28
C LYS A 296 -0.90 22.62 3.63
N VAL A 297 0.07 21.72 3.68
CA VAL A 297 0.49 21.00 4.88
C VAL A 297 1.99 21.13 5.03
N GLN A 298 2.45 21.38 6.25
CA GLN A 298 3.87 21.43 6.57
C GLN A 298 4.24 20.25 7.46
N ASP A 299 5.34 19.60 7.13
CA ASP A 299 5.89 18.44 7.80
C ASP A 299 7.39 18.67 8.06
N THR A 300 7.91 18.11 9.15
CA THR A 300 9.37 18.01 9.40
C THR A 300 9.89 16.59 9.14
N ASP A 301 8.99 15.61 9.12
CA ASP A 301 9.33 14.21 8.87
C ASP A 301 9.27 13.89 7.37
N CYS A 302 10.30 14.28 6.62
CA CYS A 302 10.26 14.25 5.15
C CYS A 302 10.21 12.82 4.59
N HIS A 303 10.87 11.86 5.23
CA HIS A 303 10.99 10.49 4.70
C HIS A 303 9.63 9.77 4.69
N SER A 304 8.83 9.89 5.75
CA SER A 304 7.50 9.24 5.84
C SER A 304 6.45 9.87 4.91
N ARG A 305 6.80 10.99 4.26
CA ARG A 305 5.96 11.69 3.27
C ARG A 305 6.41 11.45 1.83
N ALA A 306 7.41 10.61 1.61
CA ALA A 306 7.85 10.18 0.30
C ALA A 306 7.72 8.66 0.16
N PHE A 307 7.87 8.17 -1.06
CA PHE A 307 7.95 6.74 -1.38
C PHE A 307 9.07 6.48 -2.39
N GLY A 308 9.43 5.22 -2.59
CA GLY A 308 10.53 4.81 -3.49
C GLY A 308 11.91 5.25 -2.99
N ASP A 309 12.84 5.45 -3.90
CA ASP A 309 14.22 5.83 -3.57
C ASP A 309 14.31 7.20 -2.88
N MET A 310 13.38 8.12 -3.15
CA MET A 310 13.31 9.40 -2.45
C MET A 310 13.06 9.21 -0.96
N GLN A 311 12.21 8.26 -0.56
CA GLN A 311 11.99 7.93 0.86
C GLN A 311 13.27 7.41 1.50
N VAL A 312 13.93 6.45 0.86
CA VAL A 312 15.19 5.86 1.34
C VAL A 312 16.27 6.93 1.48
N TRP A 313 16.40 7.79 0.49
CA TRP A 313 17.38 8.87 0.51
C TRP A 313 17.09 9.89 1.63
N LEU A 314 15.83 10.30 1.80
CA LEU A 314 15.40 11.24 2.84
C LEU A 314 15.53 10.65 4.26
N GLN A 315 15.46 9.34 4.41
CA GLN A 315 15.72 8.68 5.69
C GLN A 315 17.20 8.82 6.10
N ALA A 316 18.12 8.67 5.15
CA ALA A 316 19.56 8.85 5.39
C ALA A 316 19.99 10.33 5.42
N ASN A 317 19.26 11.20 4.70
CA ASN A 317 19.57 12.61 4.51
C ASN A 317 18.33 13.47 4.79
N PRO A 318 17.97 13.67 6.07
CA PRO A 318 16.73 14.34 6.43
C PRO A 318 16.72 15.79 5.91
N CYS A 319 15.55 16.19 5.43
CA CYS A 319 15.28 17.59 5.09
C CYS A 319 14.88 18.35 6.37
N THR A 320 15.09 19.66 6.40
CA THR A 320 14.74 20.51 7.56
C THR A 320 13.25 20.82 7.59
N SER A 321 12.61 20.89 6.43
CA SER A 321 11.17 21.10 6.30
C SER A 321 10.67 20.63 4.94
N LEU A 322 9.48 20.07 4.93
CA LEU A 322 8.71 19.75 3.74
C LEU A 322 7.37 20.51 3.80
N THR A 323 7.08 21.27 2.77
CA THR A 323 5.76 21.88 2.57
C THR A 323 5.10 21.21 1.36
N ARG A 324 3.89 20.69 1.53
CA ARG A 324 3.09 20.10 0.47
C ARG A 324 1.87 20.96 0.20
N SER A 325 1.79 21.53 -0.99
CA SER A 325 0.70 22.42 -1.43
C SER A 325 -0.06 21.79 -2.58
N ARG A 326 -1.38 21.97 -2.61
CA ARG A 326 -2.24 21.45 -3.67
C ARG A 326 -2.97 22.57 -4.37
N TYR A 327 -3.12 22.45 -5.67
CA TYR A 327 -3.87 23.40 -6.49
C TYR A 327 -4.74 22.66 -7.50
N GLU A 328 -5.83 23.31 -7.89
CA GLU A 328 -6.60 22.97 -9.09
C GLU A 328 -6.39 24.07 -10.14
N SER A 329 -6.23 23.67 -11.39
CA SER A 329 -6.02 24.59 -12.50
C SER A 329 -6.56 23.98 -13.79
N THR A 330 -6.23 24.55 -14.94
CA THR A 330 -6.56 23.97 -16.26
C THR A 330 -5.33 23.89 -17.15
N ALA A 331 -5.26 22.83 -17.96
CA ALA A 331 -4.38 22.77 -19.12
C ALA A 331 -5.24 22.83 -20.37
N GLY A 332 -5.33 24.03 -20.97
CA GLY A 332 -6.38 24.35 -21.92
C GLY A 332 -7.73 24.48 -21.20
N ASN A 333 -8.72 23.69 -21.63
CA ASN A 333 -10.07 23.70 -21.05
C ASN A 333 -10.31 22.51 -20.11
N GLU A 334 -9.31 21.68 -19.86
CA GLU A 334 -9.44 20.49 -19.04
C GLU A 334 -8.87 20.71 -17.64
N PRO A 335 -9.59 20.27 -16.58
CA PRO A 335 -9.18 20.49 -15.21
C PRO A 335 -8.01 19.57 -14.83
N ILE A 336 -7.03 20.16 -14.15
CA ILE A 336 -5.84 19.49 -13.64
C ILE A 336 -5.73 19.65 -12.13
N ALA A 337 -5.18 18.64 -11.47
CA ALA A 337 -4.72 18.73 -10.10
C ALA A 337 -3.20 18.81 -10.06
N VAL A 338 -2.69 19.66 -9.18
CA VAL A 338 -1.27 19.96 -9.04
C VAL A 338 -0.88 19.74 -7.59
N LEU A 339 0.15 18.93 -7.36
CA LEU A 339 0.77 18.73 -6.06
C LEU A 339 2.20 19.28 -6.12
N LEU A 340 2.47 20.26 -5.25
CA LEU A 340 3.80 20.83 -5.01
C LEU A 340 4.37 20.26 -3.73
N ALA A 341 5.63 19.88 -3.76
CA ALA A 341 6.41 19.55 -2.58
C ALA A 341 7.68 20.41 -2.55
N ASP A 342 7.77 21.28 -1.56
CA ASP A 342 8.90 22.16 -1.29
C ASP A 342 9.71 21.60 -0.13
N LEU A 343 10.86 21.01 -0.44
CA LEU A 343 11.80 20.47 0.52
C LEU A 343 12.92 21.48 0.75
N THR A 344 13.25 21.75 2.01
CA THR A 344 14.44 22.52 2.37
C THR A 344 15.46 21.60 3.02
N PHE A 345 16.71 21.73 2.61
CA PHE A 345 17.84 21.00 3.16
C PHE A 345 18.76 21.93 3.94
N GLN A 346 19.71 21.32 4.67
CA GLN A 346 20.72 22.07 5.42
C GLN A 346 21.56 22.99 4.52
N ASP A 347 21.86 22.55 3.30
CA ASP A 347 22.70 23.27 2.36
C ASP A 347 22.35 22.93 0.90
N ALA A 348 22.89 23.72 -0.02
CA ALA A 348 22.68 23.57 -1.45
C ALA A 348 23.30 22.28 -2.04
N ALA A 349 24.33 21.72 -1.42
CA ALA A 349 24.97 20.51 -1.91
C ALA A 349 24.07 19.28 -1.67
N ARG A 350 23.43 19.20 -0.49
CA ARG A 350 22.42 18.18 -0.19
C ARG A 350 21.19 18.33 -1.07
N ALA A 351 20.71 19.56 -1.27
CA ALA A 351 19.61 19.83 -2.19
C ALA A 351 19.94 19.36 -3.63
N ALA A 352 21.16 19.60 -4.10
CA ALA A 352 21.61 19.12 -5.41
C ALA A 352 21.70 17.60 -5.48
N ALA A 353 22.18 16.95 -4.41
CA ALA A 353 22.21 15.49 -4.33
C ALA A 353 20.78 14.89 -4.35
N PHE A 354 19.85 15.49 -3.62
CA PHE A 354 18.45 15.08 -3.65
C PHE A 354 17.80 15.30 -5.01
N LEU A 355 18.05 16.44 -5.67
CA LEU A 355 17.50 16.72 -7.00
C LEU A 355 17.92 15.64 -8.02
N LYS A 356 19.15 15.11 -7.93
CA LYS A 356 19.59 14.00 -8.78
C LYS A 356 18.76 12.74 -8.57
N VAL A 357 18.44 12.40 -7.32
CA VAL A 357 17.53 11.29 -7.00
C VAL A 357 16.15 11.59 -7.54
N ALA A 358 15.57 12.73 -7.15
CA ALA A 358 14.23 13.14 -7.55
C ALA A 358 14.04 13.29 -9.07
N SER A 359 15.10 13.48 -9.84
CA SER A 359 15.02 13.62 -11.30
C SER A 359 15.30 12.31 -12.06
N ALA A 360 15.75 11.26 -11.36
CA ALA A 360 16.00 9.98 -11.99
C ALA A 360 14.66 9.23 -12.21
N PRO A 361 14.47 8.59 -13.37
CA PRO A 361 13.23 7.88 -13.64
C PRO A 361 12.99 6.73 -12.64
N GLY A 362 11.84 6.71 -11.98
CA GLY A 362 11.41 5.58 -11.14
C GLY A 362 11.80 5.67 -9.66
N THR A 363 12.40 6.77 -9.20
CA THR A 363 12.84 6.96 -7.80
C THR A 363 11.72 7.27 -6.80
N GLY A 364 10.46 7.15 -7.22
CA GLY A 364 9.30 7.55 -6.43
C GLY A 364 9.06 9.05 -6.41
N SER A 365 8.26 9.52 -5.44
CA SER A 365 7.83 10.91 -5.32
C SER A 365 7.34 11.23 -3.89
N VAL A 366 6.71 12.38 -3.72
CA VAL A 366 6.08 12.83 -2.47
C VAL A 366 4.60 12.45 -2.46
N ILE A 367 4.13 11.95 -1.32
CA ILE A 367 2.78 11.46 -1.08
C ILE A 367 1.81 12.64 -0.95
N ASP A 368 0.62 12.54 -1.56
CA ASP A 368 -0.43 13.54 -1.38
C ASP A 368 -0.93 13.60 0.09
N PRO A 369 -1.17 14.80 0.67
CA PRO A 369 -1.72 14.93 2.01
C PRO A 369 -3.02 14.17 2.30
N SER A 370 -3.83 13.84 1.29
CA SER A 370 -5.08 13.07 1.46
C SER A 370 -4.85 11.65 1.95
N VAL A 371 -3.71 11.03 1.61
CA VAL A 371 -3.32 9.71 2.11
C VAL A 371 -3.14 9.73 3.64
N HIS A 372 -2.80 10.89 4.21
CA HIS A 372 -2.61 11.10 5.64
C HIS A 372 -3.78 11.86 6.29
N GLY A 373 -4.97 11.78 5.71
CA GLY A 373 -6.20 12.30 6.33
C GLY A 373 -6.44 13.79 6.15
N THR A 374 -5.70 14.46 5.26
CA THR A 374 -6.04 15.84 4.83
C THR A 374 -6.78 15.78 3.49
N PRO A 375 -8.11 15.62 3.48
CA PRO A 375 -8.87 15.42 2.24
C PRO A 375 -8.76 16.63 1.30
N TRP A 376 -9.13 16.43 0.04
CA TRP A 376 -9.32 17.51 -0.89
C TRP A 376 -10.60 18.29 -0.53
N PRO A 377 -10.64 19.64 -0.55
CA PRO A 377 -11.73 20.43 0.04
C PRO A 377 -13.14 20.19 -0.52
N ASP A 378 -13.27 19.76 -1.78
CA ASP A 378 -14.56 19.50 -2.45
C ASP A 378 -14.96 18.01 -2.46
N GLY A 379 -14.22 17.17 -1.72
CA GLY A 379 -14.48 15.73 -1.62
C GLY A 379 -13.93 14.91 -2.79
N ARG A 380 -13.35 15.53 -3.83
CA ARG A 380 -12.61 14.82 -4.86
C ARG A 380 -11.44 14.04 -4.27
N ARG A 381 -11.01 12.99 -4.98
CA ARG A 381 -9.85 12.16 -4.60
C ARG A 381 -8.90 12.05 -5.77
N PRO A 382 -8.14 13.11 -6.09
CA PRO A 382 -7.17 13.06 -7.18
C PRO A 382 -6.10 12.02 -6.87
N ILE A 383 -5.79 11.16 -7.83
CA ILE A 383 -4.78 10.10 -7.70
C ILE A 383 -3.58 10.52 -8.54
N PHE A 384 -2.48 10.89 -7.89
CA PHE A 384 -1.27 11.40 -8.54
C PHE A 384 -0.40 10.31 -9.21
N ASP A 385 -1.01 9.18 -9.57
CA ASP A 385 -0.35 8.12 -10.31
C ASP A 385 -0.16 8.55 -11.77
N SER A 386 0.98 8.19 -12.37
CA SER A 386 1.31 8.57 -13.75
C SER A 386 1.25 10.09 -14.01
N ALA A 387 1.52 10.90 -12.98
CA ALA A 387 1.58 12.35 -13.09
C ALA A 387 2.74 12.81 -14.00
N ALA A 388 2.52 13.89 -14.73
CA ALA A 388 3.64 14.63 -15.30
C ALA A 388 4.46 15.25 -14.16
N TYR A 389 5.77 15.12 -14.28
CA TYR A 389 6.69 15.39 -13.19
C TYR A 389 7.72 16.43 -13.59
N GLN A 390 7.97 17.38 -12.69
CA GLN A 390 9.07 18.33 -12.81
C GLN A 390 9.70 18.59 -11.44
N ALA A 391 11.02 18.76 -11.40
CA ALA A 391 11.72 19.14 -10.20
C ALA A 391 12.73 20.26 -10.51
N LYS A 392 12.94 21.17 -9.56
CA LYS A 392 14.00 22.19 -9.64
C LYS A 392 14.61 22.46 -8.27
N GLN A 393 15.85 22.91 -8.27
CA GLN A 393 16.53 23.40 -7.08
C GLN A 393 16.61 24.93 -7.08
N THR A 394 16.45 25.53 -5.90
CA THR A 394 16.76 26.94 -5.63
C THR A 394 17.51 27.02 -4.30
N GLY A 395 18.82 27.30 -4.34
CA GLY A 395 19.64 27.31 -3.12
C GLY A 395 19.61 25.97 -2.40
N ALA A 396 19.20 25.96 -1.13
CA ALA A 396 19.00 24.75 -0.33
C ALA A 396 17.61 24.11 -0.48
N GLY A 397 16.73 24.69 -1.30
CA GLY A 397 15.39 24.18 -1.57
C GLY A 397 15.33 23.30 -2.82
N VAL A 398 14.54 22.23 -2.78
CA VAL A 398 14.12 21.45 -3.95
C VAL A 398 12.61 21.47 -4.02
N ARG A 399 12.09 21.92 -5.16
CA ARG A 399 10.67 21.85 -5.48
C ARG A 399 10.41 20.69 -6.41
N ILE A 400 9.40 19.90 -6.08
CA ILE A 400 8.86 18.83 -6.92
C ILE A 400 7.41 19.17 -7.26
N VAL A 401 7.03 18.93 -8.51
CA VAL A 401 5.71 19.20 -9.05
C VAL A 401 5.18 17.94 -9.70
N GLN A 402 3.96 17.55 -9.33
CA GLN A 402 3.20 16.48 -9.95
C GLN A 402 1.89 17.04 -10.50
N VAL A 403 1.58 16.77 -11.76
CA VAL A 403 0.35 17.24 -12.40
C VAL A 403 -0.39 16.07 -13.05
N ILE A 404 -1.69 16.00 -12.81
CA ILE A 404 -2.61 15.01 -13.39
C ILE A 404 -3.84 15.69 -13.96
N TRP A 405 -4.51 15.00 -14.88
CA TRP A 405 -5.90 15.26 -15.21
C TRP A 405 -6.82 14.87 -14.03
N LEU A 406 -7.84 15.70 -13.75
CA LEU A 406 -8.83 15.39 -12.71
C LEU A 406 -9.91 14.41 -13.19
N ASP A 407 -10.32 14.54 -14.45
CA ASP A 407 -11.52 13.85 -14.97
C ASP A 407 -11.18 12.74 -15.99
N LYS A 408 -9.89 12.41 -16.17
CA LYS A 408 -9.43 11.33 -17.05
C LYS A 408 -8.08 10.77 -16.62
N ALA A 409 -7.68 9.65 -17.23
CA ALA A 409 -6.38 9.04 -16.98
C ALA A 409 -5.24 9.96 -17.42
N SER A 410 -4.18 10.00 -16.61
CA SER A 410 -2.94 10.75 -16.89
C SER A 410 -1.87 9.85 -17.48
N THR A 411 -0.97 10.44 -18.27
CA THR A 411 0.30 9.81 -18.66
C THR A 411 1.44 10.80 -18.38
N PRO A 412 2.62 10.34 -17.92
CA PRO A 412 3.69 11.27 -17.49
C PRO A 412 4.23 12.13 -18.63
N ASP A 413 4.14 11.62 -19.86
CA ASP A 413 4.67 12.24 -21.07
C ASP A 413 3.59 13.03 -21.85
N ASP A 414 2.37 13.18 -21.29
CA ASP A 414 1.32 14.01 -21.87
C ASP A 414 1.86 15.45 -22.05
N PRO A 415 1.96 15.97 -23.28
CA PRO A 415 2.59 17.26 -23.53
C PRO A 415 1.92 18.42 -22.78
N ALA A 416 0.60 18.37 -22.56
CA ALA A 416 -0.13 19.42 -21.84
C ALA A 416 0.15 19.35 -20.33
N LEU A 417 0.19 18.16 -19.75
CA LEU A 417 0.55 17.98 -18.34
C LEU A 417 2.03 18.33 -18.09
N VAL A 418 2.95 17.97 -18.99
CA VAL A 418 4.37 18.34 -18.90
C VAL A 418 4.56 19.86 -18.96
N ALA A 419 3.84 20.55 -19.86
CA ALA A 419 3.86 22.00 -19.94
C ALA A 419 3.29 22.64 -18.66
N ALA A 420 2.19 22.11 -18.13
CA ALA A 420 1.60 22.57 -16.87
C ALA A 420 2.54 22.35 -15.68
N ALA A 421 3.19 21.18 -15.57
CA ALA A 421 4.16 20.88 -14.52
C ALA A 421 5.35 21.85 -14.56
N ARG A 422 5.86 22.16 -15.75
CA ARG A 422 6.97 23.12 -15.92
C ARG A 422 6.57 24.53 -15.50
N ARG A 423 5.35 24.95 -15.83
CA ARG A 423 4.80 26.25 -15.39
C ARG A 423 4.63 26.31 -13.88
N SER A 424 4.08 25.26 -13.28
CA SER A 424 3.82 25.15 -11.85
C SER A 424 5.08 25.18 -10.98
N LEU A 425 6.27 24.96 -11.54
CA LEU A 425 7.52 25.24 -10.83
C LEU A 425 7.60 26.69 -10.33
N ASN A 426 6.95 27.63 -11.00
CA ASN A 426 7.00 29.07 -10.72
C ASN A 426 5.87 29.58 -9.81
N LEU A 427 5.02 28.70 -9.27
CA LEU A 427 4.07 29.09 -8.23
C LEU A 427 4.81 29.67 -7.00
N PRO A 428 4.26 30.64 -6.28
CA PRO A 428 4.82 31.08 -5.01
C PRO A 428 4.86 29.92 -3.98
N ALA A 429 5.79 30.00 -3.02
CA ALA A 429 6.00 28.96 -1.99
C ALA A 429 5.10 29.12 -0.76
#